data_AF-A0A077ZR54-F1
#
_entry.id   AF-A0A077ZR54-F1
#
_cell.length_a   1.000
_cell.length_b   1.000
_cell.length_c   1.000
_cell.angle_alpha   90.00
_cell.angle_beta   90.00
_cell.angle_gamma   90.00
#
_symmetry.space_group_name_H-M   'P 1'
#
loop_
_entity.id
_entity.type
_entity.pdbx_description
1 polymer ?
#
loop_
_entity_poly.entity_id
_entity_poly.type
_entity_poly.pdbx_seq_one_letter_code
_entity_poly.pdbx_strand_id
1 'polypeptide(L)'
;MGLERSTTAYDCVKIIGELLEKYGQGGPCSEDVEMSYHNSFLIADRKEAWILETADCVWVAAKVDGFANISNNLTIGNNYTLKSANLEKIAAQSGLWKEGQPLSFKDVFSANPSGKDPRQIKGRQLLEADCHDKKFSAMHMMSILRDEESGICMTSGGSFCTTSSQVSIIPSDTNVPCVHFFTGLPNPQLSGFKPFFFSTPTSVGSPHTVSPVYPASVD
;
A
#
# COMPACT_ATOMS: atom_id res chain seq x y z
N MET A 1 11.16 4.26 -7.10
CA MET A 1 11.91 3.29 -6.26
C MET A 1 11.64 1.84 -6.63
N GLY A 2 10.56 1.19 -6.16
CA GLY A 2 10.27 -0.21 -6.50
C GLY A 2 9.88 -0.38 -7.97
N LEU A 3 8.83 0.34 -8.39
CA LEU A 3 8.25 0.28 -9.74
C LEU A 3 9.26 0.45 -10.89
N GLU A 4 10.27 1.30 -10.72
CA GLU A 4 11.28 1.59 -11.75
C GLU A 4 12.42 0.58 -11.78
N ARG A 5 12.56 -0.25 -10.74
CA ARG A 5 13.70 -1.16 -10.54
C ARG A 5 13.31 -2.64 -10.59
N SER A 6 12.02 -2.94 -10.63
CA SER A 6 11.47 -4.30 -10.63
C SER A 6 10.64 -4.59 -11.87
N THR A 7 10.64 -5.84 -12.32
CA THR A 7 9.75 -6.34 -13.37
C THR A 7 8.63 -7.24 -12.85
N THR A 8 8.73 -7.68 -11.59
CA THR A 8 7.74 -8.52 -10.90
C THR A 8 7.40 -7.95 -9.52
N ALA A 9 6.23 -8.32 -9.00
CA ALA A 9 5.81 -7.95 -7.65
C ALA A 9 6.78 -8.50 -6.60
N TYR A 10 7.26 -9.73 -6.78
CA TYR A 10 8.28 -10.36 -5.94
C TYR A 10 9.58 -9.53 -5.88
N ASP A 11 10.12 -9.15 -7.04
CA ASP A 11 11.37 -8.36 -7.09
C ASP A 11 11.16 -6.98 -6.46
N CYS A 12 9.99 -6.37 -6.65
CA CYS A 12 9.64 -5.09 -6.04
C CYS A 12 9.66 -5.19 -4.50
N VAL A 13 9.06 -6.23 -3.92
CA VAL A 13 9.11 -6.51 -2.48
C VAL A 13 10.56 -6.60 -1.99
N LYS A 14 11.39 -7.39 -2.69
CA LYS A 14 12.81 -7.58 -2.33
C LYS A 14 13.61 -6.28 -2.40
N ILE A 15 13.44 -5.50 -3.47
CA ILE A 15 14.15 -4.23 -3.66
C ILE A 15 13.76 -3.21 -2.60
N ILE A 16 12.47 -3.05 -2.30
CA ILE A 16 12.02 -2.12 -1.26
C ILE A 16 12.57 -2.58 0.10
N GLY A 17 12.47 -3.87 0.41
CA GLY A 17 12.98 -4.43 1.65
C GLY A 17 14.49 -4.23 1.85
N GLU A 18 15.30 -4.46 0.81
CA GLU A 18 16.76 -4.27 0.86
C GLU A 18 17.15 -2.79 1.02
N LEU A 19 16.40 -1.87 0.40
CA LEU A 19 16.62 -0.44 0.58
C LEU A 19 16.23 0.01 2.00
N LEU A 20 15.15 -0.54 2.54
CA LEU A 20 14.72 -0.31 3.93
C LEU A 20 15.78 -0.80 4.93
N GLU A 21 16.32 -2.01 4.74
CA GLU A 21 17.38 -2.56 5.60
C GLU A 21 18.64 -1.68 5.57
N LYS A 22 18.95 -1.09 4.41
CA LYS A 22 20.17 -0.30 4.23
C LYS A 22 20.04 1.13 4.74
N TYR A 23 18.89 1.77 4.53
CA TYR A 23 18.73 3.21 4.74
C TYR A 23 17.69 3.57 5.82
N GLY A 24 16.91 2.60 6.30
CA GLY A 24 15.80 2.82 7.23
C GLY A 24 14.56 3.44 6.57
N GLN A 25 13.59 3.83 7.39
CA GLN A 25 12.43 4.62 6.98
C GLN A 25 12.67 6.11 7.16
N GLY A 26 11.90 6.91 6.41
CA GLY A 26 11.85 8.36 6.60
C GLY A 26 11.21 8.77 7.93
N GLY A 27 11.15 10.08 8.15
CA GLY A 27 10.59 10.71 9.34
C GLY A 27 9.07 10.96 9.26
N PRO A 28 8.58 12.05 9.89
CA PRO A 28 7.14 12.31 9.99
C PRO A 28 6.49 12.48 8.62
N CYS A 29 5.23 12.03 8.52
CA CYS A 29 4.38 12.14 7.33
C CYS A 29 3.68 13.50 7.19
N SER A 30 4.04 14.47 8.03
CA SER A 30 3.51 15.83 8.04
C SER A 30 4.59 16.80 8.52
N GLU A 31 4.53 18.04 8.02
CA GLU A 31 5.36 19.14 8.50
C GLU A 31 4.81 19.76 9.79
N ASP A 32 3.49 19.68 10.01
CA ASP A 32 2.78 20.39 11.09
C ASP A 32 2.40 19.50 12.28
N VAL A 33 2.30 18.19 12.08
CA VAL A 33 1.89 17.24 13.14
C VAL A 33 2.84 16.06 13.27
N GLU A 34 3.03 15.60 14.50
CA GLU A 34 3.76 14.36 14.80
C GLU A 34 2.93 13.15 14.35
N MET A 35 3.00 12.86 13.05
CA MET A 35 2.36 11.72 12.43
C MET A 35 3.42 10.80 11.84
N SER A 36 3.69 9.70 12.53
CA SER A 36 4.54 8.62 12.01
C SER A 36 3.81 7.30 12.16
N TYR A 37 3.83 6.48 11.12
CA TYR A 37 3.34 5.13 11.17
C TYR A 37 4.24 4.22 10.35
N HIS A 38 4.20 2.94 10.67
CA HIS A 38 4.87 1.90 9.92
C HIS A 38 4.09 1.59 8.65
N ASN A 39 4.79 1.52 7.52
CA ASN A 39 4.13 1.50 6.23
C ASN A 39 3.76 0.08 5.80
N SER A 40 2.55 -0.05 5.25
CA SER A 40 2.09 -1.23 4.52
C SER A 40 1.91 -0.86 3.04
N PHE A 41 2.30 -1.75 2.14
CA PHE A 41 2.20 -1.57 0.69
C PHE A 41 1.50 -2.75 0.04
N LEU A 42 0.61 -2.47 -0.91
CA LEU A 42 0.12 -3.46 -1.86
C LEU A 42 0.97 -3.41 -3.12
N ILE A 43 1.57 -4.54 -3.47
CA ILE A 43 2.43 -4.69 -4.65
C ILE A 43 1.86 -5.81 -5.50
N ALA A 44 1.49 -5.52 -6.74
CA ALA A 44 0.84 -6.49 -7.62
C ALA A 44 1.39 -6.41 -9.06
N ASP A 45 1.44 -7.57 -9.70
CA ASP A 45 1.67 -7.73 -11.13
C ASP A 45 0.57 -8.63 -11.74
N ARG A 46 0.77 -9.13 -12.97
CA ARG A 46 -0.21 -9.98 -13.67
C ARG A 46 -0.36 -11.39 -13.09
N LYS A 47 0.57 -11.83 -12.24
CA LYS A 47 0.66 -13.20 -11.71
C LYS A 47 0.29 -13.27 -10.23
N GLU A 48 0.69 -12.26 -9.46
CA GLU A 48 0.53 -12.30 -8.01
C GLU A 48 0.47 -10.91 -7.38
N ALA A 49 0.01 -10.88 -6.13
CA ALA A 49 -0.02 -9.70 -5.28
C ALA A 49 0.55 -10.02 -3.91
N TRP A 50 1.13 -9.00 -3.29
CA TRP A 50 1.83 -9.08 -2.01
C TRP A 50 1.41 -7.91 -1.12
N ILE A 51 1.32 -8.18 0.18
CA ILE A 51 1.37 -7.17 1.22
C ILE A 51 2.81 -7.13 1.72
N LEU A 52 3.44 -5.97 1.65
CA LEU A 52 4.74 -5.68 2.27
C LEU A 52 4.51 -4.76 3.46
N GLU A 53 4.98 -5.14 4.64
CA GLU A 53 4.88 -4.34 5.86
C GLU A 53 6.27 -4.05 6.43
N THR A 54 6.47 -2.82 6.89
CA THR A 54 7.79 -2.29 7.21
C THR A 54 7.79 -1.59 8.57
N ALA A 55 8.77 -1.87 9.42
CA ALA A 55 8.93 -1.22 10.73
C ALA A 55 10.41 -0.89 10.95
N ASP A 56 10.73 0.40 11.09
CA ASP A 56 12.12 0.88 11.13
C ASP A 56 12.99 0.25 10.01
N CYS A 57 13.93 -0.64 10.36
CA CYS A 57 14.83 -1.33 9.44
C CYS A 57 14.46 -2.82 9.20
N VAL A 58 13.27 -3.26 9.61
CA VAL A 58 12.76 -4.61 9.37
C VAL A 58 11.51 -4.61 8.50
N TRP A 59 11.30 -5.72 7.80
CA TRP A 59 10.12 -5.89 6.95
C TRP A 59 9.71 -7.35 6.84
N VAL A 60 8.44 -7.56 6.51
CA VAL A 60 7.88 -8.87 6.17
C VAL A 60 6.96 -8.73 4.96
N ALA A 61 6.80 -9.79 4.18
CA ALA A 61 5.81 -9.83 3.12
C ALA A 61 5.06 -11.16 3.06
N ALA A 62 3.77 -11.06 2.76
CA ALA A 62 2.86 -12.18 2.59
C ALA A 62 2.15 -12.06 1.23
N LYS A 63 1.99 -13.18 0.52
CA LYS A 63 1.16 -13.21 -0.70
C LYS A 63 -0.29 -12.95 -0.33
N VAL A 64 -0.98 -12.20 -1.19
CA VAL A 64 -2.44 -12.05 -1.12
C VAL A 64 -3.09 -13.29 -1.71
N ASP A 65 -3.95 -13.93 -0.93
CA ASP A 65 -4.84 -15.01 -1.40
C ASP A 65 -6.28 -14.50 -1.34
N GLY A 66 -6.94 -14.43 -2.51
CA GLY A 66 -8.25 -13.79 -2.65
C GLY A 66 -8.16 -12.26 -2.60
N PHE A 67 -8.39 -11.69 -1.41
CA PHE A 67 -8.44 -10.23 -1.20
C PHE A 67 -7.62 -9.79 0.01
N ALA A 68 -7.19 -8.54 0.00
CA ALA A 68 -6.47 -7.91 1.11
C ALA A 68 -6.93 -6.46 1.29
N ASN A 69 -6.97 -6.02 2.55
CA ASN A 69 -7.18 -4.62 2.91
C ASN A 69 -6.04 -4.17 3.81
N ILE A 70 -5.40 -3.05 3.47
CA ILE A 70 -4.34 -2.44 4.28
C ILE A 70 -4.74 -1.02 4.68
N SER A 71 -4.09 -0.51 5.71
CA SER A 71 -4.34 0.81 6.29
C SER A 71 -3.07 1.27 7.03
N ASN A 72 -3.18 2.25 7.93
CA ASN A 72 -2.06 2.73 8.74
C ASN A 72 -1.67 1.78 9.89
N ASN A 73 -2.22 0.55 9.94
CA ASN A 73 -1.87 -0.49 10.90
C ASN A 73 -1.28 -1.72 10.20
N LEU A 74 -0.32 -2.36 10.88
CA LEU A 74 0.25 -3.64 10.46
C LEU A 74 -0.78 -4.76 10.62
N THR A 75 -0.76 -5.70 9.68
CA THR A 75 -1.73 -6.79 9.53
C THR A 75 -1.11 -8.16 9.55
N ILE A 76 0.16 -8.27 9.17
CA ILE A 76 0.83 -9.55 8.98
C ILE A 76 1.20 -10.11 10.35
N GLY A 77 0.72 -11.33 10.63
CA GLY A 77 1.09 -12.06 11.83
C GLY A 77 2.40 -12.82 11.62
N ASN A 78 2.33 -14.13 11.73
CA ASN A 78 3.44 -15.06 11.48
C ASN A 78 3.35 -15.75 10.10
N ASN A 79 2.38 -15.37 9.28
CA ASN A 79 2.08 -15.98 7.98
C ASN A 79 2.84 -15.33 6.81
N TYR A 80 3.87 -14.54 7.10
CA TYR A 80 4.77 -14.02 6.07
C TYR A 80 5.66 -15.13 5.50
N THR A 81 6.00 -15.00 4.22
CA THR A 81 6.89 -15.94 3.52
C THR A 81 8.21 -15.29 3.12
N LEU A 82 8.28 -13.96 3.16
CA LEU A 82 9.51 -13.18 3.02
C LEU A 82 9.69 -12.28 4.23
N LYS A 83 10.94 -12.04 4.61
CA LYS A 83 11.31 -11.19 5.75
C LYS A 83 12.72 -10.63 5.59
N SER A 84 13.01 -9.57 6.33
CA SER A 84 14.36 -9.05 6.50
C SER A 84 15.26 -10.03 7.25
N ALA A 85 16.56 -10.00 6.96
CA ALA A 85 17.53 -10.92 7.57
C ALA A 85 17.74 -10.66 9.08
N ASN A 86 17.49 -9.43 9.52
CA ASN A 86 17.64 -8.97 10.91
C ASN A 86 16.35 -9.09 11.74
N LEU A 87 15.24 -9.59 11.18
CA LEU A 87 13.91 -9.55 11.82
C LEU A 87 13.92 -10.09 13.26
N GLU A 88 14.35 -11.35 13.45
CA GLU A 88 14.35 -11.98 14.77
C GLU A 88 15.27 -11.28 15.77
N LYS A 89 16.41 -10.75 15.32
CA LYS A 89 17.34 -10.01 16.17
C LYS A 89 16.69 -8.74 16.72
N ILE A 90 16.05 -7.95 15.85
CA ILE A 90 15.37 -6.71 16.25
C ILE A 90 14.14 -7.04 17.12
N ALA A 91 13.38 -8.09 16.79
CA ALA A 91 12.24 -8.53 17.59
C ALA A 91 12.64 -9.02 18.99
N ALA A 92 13.77 -9.70 19.14
CA ALA A 92 14.27 -10.10 20.46
C ALA A 92 14.72 -8.89 21.29
N GLN A 93 15.29 -7.87 20.65
CA GLN A 93 15.72 -6.63 21.30
C GLN A 93 14.56 -5.78 21.82
N SER A 94 13.36 -5.90 21.23
CA SER A 94 12.17 -5.18 21.73
C SER A 94 11.65 -5.73 23.05
N GLY A 95 12.02 -6.96 23.43
CA GLY A 95 11.50 -7.67 24.61
C GLY A 95 10.06 -8.16 24.46
N LEU A 96 9.40 -7.90 23.32
CA LEU A 96 8.02 -8.32 23.04
C LEU A 96 7.94 -9.71 22.40
N TRP A 97 9.06 -10.24 21.92
CA TRP A 97 9.14 -11.58 21.33
C TRP A 97 10.24 -12.40 22.00
N LYS A 98 9.99 -13.71 22.13
CA LYS A 98 10.93 -14.68 22.69
C LYS A 98 11.36 -15.65 21.62
N GLU A 99 12.66 -15.90 21.55
CA GLU A 99 13.24 -16.88 20.63
C GLU A 99 12.60 -18.26 20.80
N GLY A 100 12.38 -18.95 19.67
CA GLY A 100 11.72 -20.25 19.61
C GLY A 100 10.19 -20.19 19.52
N GLN A 101 9.56 -19.01 19.66
CA GLN A 101 8.12 -18.83 19.41
C GLN A 101 7.87 -18.30 18.00
N PRO A 102 6.71 -18.61 17.36
CA PRO A 102 6.32 -17.95 16.12
C PRO A 102 6.29 -16.43 16.30
N LEU A 103 7.03 -15.71 15.45
CA LEU A 103 7.10 -14.25 15.49
C LEU A 103 5.91 -13.68 14.71
N SER A 104 5.05 -12.92 15.40
CA SER A 104 3.95 -12.19 14.79
C SER A 104 4.37 -10.74 14.55
N PHE A 105 4.54 -10.32 13.29
CA PHE A 105 5.11 -9.01 12.96
C PHE A 105 4.25 -7.87 13.51
N LYS A 106 2.94 -7.92 13.28
CA LYS A 106 2.00 -6.92 13.81
C LYS A 106 2.01 -6.86 15.34
N ASP A 107 2.19 -7.98 16.05
CA ASP A 107 2.09 -7.98 17.52
C ASP A 107 3.36 -7.40 18.16
N VAL A 108 4.50 -7.53 17.48
CA VAL A 108 5.81 -7.02 17.94
C VAL A 108 6.01 -5.57 17.55
N PHE A 109 5.59 -5.17 16.35
CA PHE A 109 5.97 -3.89 15.75
C PHE A 109 4.83 -2.88 15.62
N SER A 110 3.56 -3.24 15.86
CA SER A 110 2.49 -2.24 15.83
C SER A 110 2.56 -1.33 17.05
N ALA A 111 2.38 -0.02 16.83
CA ALA A 111 2.18 0.93 17.92
C ALA A 111 0.92 0.60 18.75
N ASN A 112 -0.09 -0.01 18.12
CA ASN A 112 -1.30 -0.46 18.78
C ASN A 112 -1.69 -1.89 18.30
N PRO A 113 -1.12 -2.95 18.86
CA PRO A 113 -1.37 -4.33 18.41
C PRO A 113 -2.83 -4.77 18.51
N SER A 114 -3.57 -4.23 19.48
CA SER A 114 -5.01 -4.44 19.65
C SER A 114 -5.87 -3.38 18.94
N GLY A 115 -5.21 -2.43 18.28
CA GLY A 115 -5.80 -1.26 17.65
C GLY A 115 -6.74 -1.64 16.53
N LYS A 116 -8.03 -1.62 16.84
CA LYS A 116 -9.08 -1.72 15.84
C LYS A 116 -9.07 -0.43 15.02
N ASP A 117 -8.39 -0.41 13.88
CA ASP A 117 -8.63 0.64 12.87
C ASP A 117 -10.01 0.36 12.24
N PRO A 118 -11.02 1.23 12.49
CA PRO A 118 -12.37 1.01 11.96
C PRO A 118 -12.38 0.92 10.44
N ARG A 119 -11.55 1.72 9.75
CA ARG A 119 -11.44 1.74 8.28
C ARG A 119 -10.83 0.46 7.76
N GLN A 120 -9.83 -0.07 8.46
CA GLN A 120 -9.23 -1.36 8.14
C GLN A 120 -10.24 -2.51 8.27
N ILE A 121 -11.02 -2.50 9.36
CA ILE A 121 -12.04 -3.54 9.64
C ILE A 121 -13.16 -3.45 8.62
N LYS A 122 -13.73 -2.26 8.41
CA LYS A 122 -14.85 -2.04 7.48
C LYS A 122 -14.44 -2.31 6.04
N GLY A 123 -13.27 -1.88 5.60
CA GLY A 123 -12.79 -2.19 4.25
C GLY A 123 -12.60 -3.68 4.00
N ARG A 124 -12.15 -4.43 5.01
CA ARG A 124 -12.09 -5.90 4.91
C ARG A 124 -13.49 -6.50 4.80
N GLN A 125 -14.44 -6.06 5.61
CA GLN A 125 -15.83 -6.53 5.57
C GLN A 125 -16.49 -6.27 4.22
N LEU A 126 -16.29 -5.08 3.65
CA LEU A 126 -16.82 -4.72 2.33
C LEU A 126 -16.21 -5.59 1.23
N LEU A 127 -14.88 -5.80 1.23
CA LEU A 127 -14.23 -6.68 0.26
C LEU A 127 -14.72 -8.13 0.38
N GLU A 128 -14.85 -8.64 1.60
CA GLU A 128 -15.35 -9.99 1.86
C GLU A 128 -16.80 -10.15 1.37
N ALA A 129 -17.66 -9.16 1.64
CA ALA A 129 -19.03 -9.12 1.16
C ALA A 129 -19.11 -9.04 -0.38
N ASP A 130 -18.24 -8.31 -1.05
CA ASP A 130 -18.29 -8.17 -2.52
C ASP A 130 -17.58 -9.32 -3.27
N CYS A 131 -16.72 -10.09 -2.58
CA CYS A 131 -15.95 -11.18 -3.17
C CYS A 131 -16.62 -12.57 -3.05
N HIS A 132 -17.68 -12.71 -2.25
CA HIS A 132 -18.29 -14.00 -1.92
C HIS A 132 -18.81 -14.79 -3.15
N ASP A 133 -19.31 -14.10 -4.17
CA ASP A 133 -19.96 -14.71 -5.34
C ASP A 133 -19.07 -14.78 -6.59
N LYS A 134 -17.79 -14.41 -6.47
CA LYS A 134 -16.81 -14.31 -7.57
C LYS A 134 -17.21 -13.33 -8.69
N LYS A 135 -18.18 -12.44 -8.48
CA LYS A 135 -18.55 -11.37 -9.42
C LYS A 135 -17.89 -10.03 -9.10
N PHE A 136 -16.86 -10.05 -8.25
CA PHE A 136 -16.08 -8.87 -7.92
C PHE A 136 -15.57 -8.18 -9.20
N SER A 137 -15.70 -6.86 -9.25
CA SER A 137 -15.40 -6.07 -10.44
C SER A 137 -14.86 -4.71 -10.04
N ALA A 138 -14.34 -3.95 -11.02
CA ALA A 138 -13.89 -2.59 -10.76
C ALA A 138 -15.00 -1.69 -10.20
N MET A 139 -16.27 -1.95 -10.54
CA MET A 139 -17.40 -1.19 -10.00
C MET A 139 -17.60 -1.43 -8.50
N HIS A 140 -17.39 -2.65 -8.02
CA HIS A 140 -17.39 -2.96 -6.59
C HIS A 140 -16.28 -2.18 -5.88
N MET A 141 -15.05 -2.22 -6.40
CA MET A 141 -13.94 -1.44 -5.84
C MET A 141 -14.21 0.07 -5.85
N MET A 142 -14.80 0.61 -6.93
CA MET A 142 -15.20 2.02 -6.98
C MET A 142 -16.29 2.36 -5.96
N SER A 143 -17.20 1.43 -5.65
CA SER A 143 -18.22 1.60 -4.62
C SER A 143 -17.58 1.62 -3.22
N ILE A 144 -16.68 0.68 -2.93
CA ILE A 144 -15.93 0.63 -1.67
C ILE A 144 -15.14 1.93 -1.44
N LEU A 145 -14.47 2.43 -2.48
CA LEU A 145 -13.71 3.68 -2.39
C LEU A 145 -14.59 4.91 -2.18
N ARG A 146 -15.89 4.85 -2.49
CA ARG A 146 -16.88 5.92 -2.23
C ARG A 146 -17.55 5.80 -0.86
N ASP A 147 -17.29 4.73 -0.13
CA ASP A 147 -18.00 4.45 1.10
C ASP A 147 -17.48 5.33 2.25
N GLU A 148 -18.29 6.31 2.66
CA GLU A 148 -17.97 7.23 3.75
C GLU A 148 -18.22 6.59 5.12
N GLU A 149 -19.23 5.71 5.23
CA GLU A 149 -19.57 5.04 6.50
C GLU A 149 -18.42 4.16 7.02
N SER A 150 -17.68 3.50 6.13
CA SER A 150 -16.47 2.74 6.46
C SER A 150 -15.29 3.63 6.86
N GLY A 151 -15.33 4.93 6.58
CA GLY A 151 -14.19 5.84 6.72
C GLY A 151 -13.12 5.67 5.64
N ILE A 152 -13.37 4.89 4.57
CA ILE A 152 -12.47 4.78 3.41
C ILE A 152 -12.52 6.07 2.59
N CYS A 153 -13.73 6.54 2.27
CA CYS A 153 -13.94 7.86 1.71
C CYS A 153 -14.00 8.89 2.85
N MET A 154 -12.90 9.62 3.06
CA MET A 154 -12.86 10.71 4.04
C MET A 154 -13.33 12.00 3.37
N THR A 155 -14.39 12.60 3.90
CA THR A 155 -14.98 13.85 3.39
C THR A 155 -14.51 15.05 4.22
N SER A 156 -14.81 16.28 3.77
CA SER A 156 -14.35 17.52 4.40
C SER A 156 -14.84 17.75 5.84
N GLY A 157 -15.73 16.90 6.37
CA GLY A 157 -16.18 16.96 7.76
C GLY A 157 -15.21 16.31 8.77
N GLY A 158 -14.20 15.57 8.31
CA GLY A 158 -13.25 14.85 9.17
C GLY A 158 -11.88 15.55 9.31
N SER A 159 -10.95 14.90 10.02
CA SER A 159 -9.55 15.37 10.18
C SER A 159 -8.75 15.31 8.88
N PHE A 160 -9.18 14.50 7.92
CA PHE A 160 -8.54 14.32 6.62
C PHE A 160 -9.61 14.30 5.53
N CYS A 161 -9.22 14.62 4.30
CA CYS A 161 -10.05 14.48 3.11
C CYS A 161 -9.33 13.57 2.11
N THR A 162 -10.04 12.60 1.54
CA THR A 162 -9.50 11.76 0.47
C THR A 162 -9.11 12.64 -0.70
N THR A 163 -7.82 12.69 -1.04
CA THR A 163 -7.26 13.59 -2.08
C THR A 163 -7.52 13.10 -3.49
N SER A 164 -7.48 11.78 -3.70
CA SER A 164 -7.80 11.11 -4.96
C SER A 164 -8.02 9.63 -4.69
N SER A 165 -8.65 8.93 -5.63
CA SER A 165 -8.84 7.48 -5.58
C SER A 165 -8.47 6.84 -6.91
N GLN A 166 -8.02 5.60 -6.85
CA GLN A 166 -7.58 4.84 -8.00
C GLN A 166 -8.11 3.40 -7.95
N VAL A 167 -8.52 2.88 -9.10
CA VAL A 167 -8.80 1.44 -9.30
C VAL A 167 -7.99 0.96 -10.49
N SER A 168 -7.23 -0.12 -10.34
CA SER A 168 -6.46 -0.71 -11.45
C SER A 168 -6.97 -2.11 -11.75
N ILE A 169 -7.15 -2.42 -13.03
CA ILE A 169 -7.39 -3.79 -13.51
C ILE A 169 -6.11 -4.26 -14.18
N ILE A 170 -5.56 -5.37 -13.66
CA ILE A 170 -4.32 -5.98 -14.14
C ILE A 170 -4.66 -7.41 -14.60
N PRO A 171 -4.99 -7.63 -15.88
CA PRO A 171 -5.36 -8.96 -16.37
C PRO A 171 -4.16 -9.92 -16.35
N SER A 172 -4.38 -11.21 -16.11
CA SER A 172 -3.32 -12.21 -16.28
C SER A 172 -2.94 -12.41 -17.75
N ASP A 173 -3.88 -12.25 -18.68
CA ASP A 173 -3.62 -12.29 -20.12
C ASP A 173 -2.83 -11.06 -20.59
N THR A 174 -1.61 -11.29 -21.07
CA THR A 174 -0.70 -10.26 -21.55
C THR A 174 -1.18 -9.56 -22.82
N ASN A 175 -2.13 -10.14 -23.57
CA ASN A 175 -2.74 -9.52 -24.74
C ASN A 175 -3.81 -8.49 -24.38
N VAL A 176 -4.28 -8.48 -23.13
CA VAL A 176 -5.24 -7.49 -22.62
C VAL A 176 -4.47 -6.37 -21.92
N PRO A 177 -4.64 -5.10 -22.33
CA PRO A 177 -3.98 -3.98 -21.68
C PRO A 177 -4.49 -3.80 -20.25
N CYS A 178 -3.59 -3.36 -19.35
CA CYS A 178 -4.02 -2.86 -18.04
C CYS A 178 -4.82 -1.56 -18.23
N VAL A 179 -5.82 -1.36 -17.38
CA VAL A 179 -6.59 -0.10 -17.33
C VAL A 179 -6.57 0.44 -15.91
N HIS A 180 -6.31 1.73 -15.78
CA HIS A 180 -6.18 2.42 -14.52
C HIS A 180 -7.19 3.56 -14.47
N PHE A 181 -8.07 3.53 -13.47
CA PHE A 181 -9.10 4.52 -13.28
C PHE A 181 -8.69 5.48 -12.18
N PHE A 182 -8.69 6.77 -12.44
CA PHE A 182 -8.33 7.80 -11.47
C PHE A 182 -9.46 8.81 -11.31
N THR A 183 -9.73 9.27 -10.09
CA THR A 183 -10.59 10.44 -9.89
C THR A 183 -9.85 11.73 -10.26
N GLY A 184 -8.59 11.85 -9.84
CA GLY A 184 -7.77 13.05 -10.01
C GLY A 184 -8.34 14.27 -9.26
N LEU A 185 -9.25 14.02 -8.31
CA LEU A 185 -9.94 15.02 -7.51
C LEU A 185 -10.28 14.41 -6.13
N PRO A 186 -10.41 15.25 -5.08
CA PRO A 186 -10.84 14.81 -3.77
C PRO A 186 -12.27 14.27 -3.75
N ASN A 187 -12.61 13.58 -2.66
CA ASN A 187 -13.95 13.02 -2.42
C ASN A 187 -14.46 12.17 -3.61
N PRO A 188 -14.13 10.86 -3.66
CA PRO A 188 -14.57 9.98 -4.72
C PRO A 188 -16.08 9.90 -4.88
N GLN A 189 -16.91 10.19 -3.87
CA GLN A 189 -18.38 10.21 -4.01
C GLN A 189 -18.85 11.23 -5.06
N LEU A 190 -18.19 12.37 -5.13
CA LEU A 190 -18.52 13.48 -6.02
C LEU A 190 -17.68 13.51 -7.30
N SER A 191 -16.71 12.60 -7.42
CA SER A 191 -15.78 12.54 -8.54
C SER A 191 -16.08 11.38 -9.48
N GLY A 192 -15.77 11.54 -10.77
CA GLY A 192 -15.82 10.44 -11.76
C GLY A 192 -14.49 9.70 -11.87
N PHE A 193 -14.53 8.37 -12.03
CA PHE A 193 -13.35 7.55 -12.33
C PHE A 193 -13.06 7.58 -13.84
N LYS A 194 -11.94 8.21 -14.23
CA LYS A 194 -11.52 8.37 -15.63
C LYS A 194 -10.53 7.28 -16.02
N PRO A 195 -10.71 6.56 -17.14
CA PRO A 195 -9.80 5.49 -17.56
C PRO A 195 -8.52 6.03 -18.19
N PHE A 196 -7.40 5.39 -17.87
CA PHE A 196 -6.07 5.63 -18.43
C PHE A 196 -5.43 4.31 -18.83
N PHE A 197 -4.73 4.34 -19.96
CA PHE A 197 -3.93 3.23 -20.48
C PHE A 197 -2.49 3.71 -20.61
N PHE A 198 -1.55 2.97 -20.01
CA PHE A 198 -0.12 3.22 -20.20
C PHE A 198 0.36 2.35 -21.36
N SER A 199 0.64 2.98 -22.50
CA SER A 199 1.33 2.33 -23.61
C SER A 199 2.84 2.33 -23.38
N THR A 200 3.57 1.52 -24.14
CA THR A 200 5.03 1.66 -24.23
C THR A 200 5.37 3.12 -24.54
N PRO A 201 6.44 3.68 -23.93
CA PRO A 201 6.79 5.08 -24.10
C PRO A 201 6.84 5.46 -25.58
N THR A 202 5.89 6.27 -26.04
CA THR A 202 6.06 7.06 -27.25
C THR A 202 6.82 8.28 -26.79
N SER A 203 8.12 8.27 -27.05
CA SER A 203 9.13 9.07 -26.39
C SER A 203 9.00 10.59 -26.61
N VAL A 204 8.05 11.26 -25.97
CA VAL A 204 8.12 12.70 -25.63
C VAL A 204 7.18 12.97 -24.44
N GLY A 205 7.73 13.22 -23.25
CA GLY A 205 6.93 13.83 -22.18
C GLY A 205 6.45 15.20 -22.64
N SER A 206 5.25 15.62 -22.25
CA SER A 206 4.76 16.96 -22.61
C SER A 206 5.79 18.02 -22.18
N PRO A 207 6.13 19.02 -23.02
CA PRO A 207 7.01 20.12 -22.61
C PRO A 207 6.44 20.87 -21.39
N HIS A 208 5.14 20.78 -21.14
CA HIS A 208 4.47 21.34 -19.96
C HIS A 208 4.64 20.50 -18.67
N THR A 209 5.22 19.30 -18.78
CA THR A 209 5.50 18.39 -17.65
C THR A 209 6.98 18.31 -17.30
N VAL A 210 7.82 19.11 -17.98
CA VAL A 210 9.26 19.18 -17.68
C VAL A 210 9.44 19.90 -16.36
N SER A 211 10.06 19.25 -15.38
CA SER A 211 10.41 19.89 -14.11
C SER A 211 11.33 21.08 -14.36
N PRO A 212 11.09 22.26 -13.77
CA PRO A 212 12.05 23.35 -13.81
C PRO A 212 13.38 22.90 -13.20
N VAL A 213 14.49 23.32 -13.83
CA VAL A 213 15.84 23.10 -13.30
C VAL A 213 16.17 24.28 -12.39
N TYR A 214 16.16 24.05 -11.08
CA TYR A 214 16.66 25.01 -10.11
C TYR A 214 18.17 24.78 -9.90
N PRO A 215 19.00 25.84 -9.80
CA PRO A 215 20.37 25.69 -9.34
C PRO A 215 20.38 25.04 -7.95
N ALA A 216 21.38 24.20 -7.66
CA ALA A 216 21.55 23.63 -6.34
C ALA A 216 21.58 24.76 -5.29
N SER A 217 20.83 24.61 -4.19
CA SER A 217 20.91 25.58 -3.11
C SER A 217 22.35 25.62 -2.58
N VAL A 218 22.83 26.82 -2.29
CA VAL A 218 24.16 27.02 -1.68
C VAL A 218 23.98 26.89 -0.17
N ASP A 219 23.51 25.73 0.28
CA ASP A 219 23.38 25.41 1.69
C ASP A 219 24.40 24.33 2.09
#